data_AF-A0A1G9PX84-F1
#
_entry.id   AF-A0A1G9PX84-F1
#
_cell.length_a   1.000
_cell.length_b   1.000
_cell.length_c   1.000
_cell.angle_alpha   90.00
_cell.angle_beta   90.00
_cell.angle_gamma   90.00
#
_symmetry.space_group_name_H-M   'P 1'
#
loop_
_entity.id
_entity.type
_entity.pdbx_description
1 polymer ?
#
loop_
_entity_poly.entity_id
_entity_poly.type
_entity_poly.pdbx_seq_one_letter_code
_entity_poly.pdbx_strand_id
1 'polypeptide(L)'
;MKKQFIKIVLSCAVIAGGFSVTSCKKSSSSSKNVSRATGWKINAKEGGFQYNTDFKEQETAPGLVFVEGGTFTKGQVQDDVMHDWNNTPSSQHVQSFYMDETEVTNVMYLEYLDYLKSVYPPENPKYTNIYTGALPDTLVWRNRLGFNETMTNNYLRHPAYAEYPVVGVNWIQAT
;
A
#
# COMPACT_ATOMS: atom_id res chain seq x y z
N MET A 1 37.26 13.75 -72.94
CA MET A 1 35.97 13.56 -72.26
C MET A 1 36.05 12.85 -70.91
N LYS A 2 36.90 11.81 -70.73
CA LYS A 2 36.99 11.04 -69.46
C LYS A 2 37.40 11.86 -68.21
N LYS A 3 38.27 12.87 -68.34
CA LYS A 3 38.73 13.70 -67.20
C LYS A 3 37.68 14.69 -66.67
N GLN A 4 36.70 15.11 -67.49
CA GLN A 4 35.62 15.99 -67.03
C GLN A 4 34.51 15.20 -66.32
N PHE A 5 34.24 13.97 -66.76
CA PHE A 5 33.29 13.08 -66.07
C PHE A 5 33.71 12.76 -64.64
N ILE A 6 35.02 12.52 -64.39
CA ILE A 6 35.54 12.25 -63.05
C ILE A 6 35.38 13.47 -62.12
N LYS A 7 35.60 14.70 -62.63
CA LYS A 7 35.43 15.92 -61.84
C LYS A 7 33.97 16.17 -61.47
N ILE A 8 33.03 15.86 -62.36
CA ILE A 8 31.59 16.00 -62.12
C ILE A 8 31.10 14.97 -61.10
N VAL A 9 31.55 13.72 -61.19
CA VAL A 9 31.19 12.66 -60.22
C VAL A 9 31.79 12.96 -58.82
N LEU A 10 33.02 13.47 -58.76
CA LEU A 10 33.65 13.86 -57.49
C LEU A 10 32.96 15.08 -56.84
N SER A 11 32.47 16.03 -57.65
CA SER A 11 31.71 17.18 -57.17
C SER A 11 30.34 16.79 -56.61
N CYS A 12 29.65 15.82 -57.22
CA CYS A 12 28.36 15.35 -56.73
C CYS A 12 28.48 14.53 -55.44
N ALA A 13 29.57 13.79 -55.25
CA ALA A 13 29.81 13.02 -54.03
C ALA A 13 30.04 13.90 -52.79
N VAL A 14 30.66 15.09 -52.95
CA VAL A 14 30.89 16.04 -51.85
C VAL A 14 29.59 16.74 -51.43
N ILE A 15 28.68 17.01 -52.37
CA ILE A 15 27.38 17.64 -52.08
C ILE A 15 26.41 16.66 -51.41
N ALA A 16 26.49 15.36 -51.77
CA ALA A 16 25.69 14.31 -51.14
C ALA A 16 26.19 13.92 -49.73
N GLY A 17 27.47 14.14 -49.41
CA GLY A 17 28.04 13.86 -48.09
C GLY A 17 27.76 14.92 -47.01
N GLY A 18 27.31 16.12 -47.40
CA GLY A 18 27.16 17.27 -46.49
C GLY A 18 25.86 17.31 -45.68
N PHE A 19 24.86 16.46 -45.99
CA PHE A 19 23.50 16.57 -45.43
C PHE A 19 23.15 15.53 -44.34
N SER A 20 24.10 14.69 -43.91
CA SER A 20 23.76 13.48 -43.15
C SER A 20 24.02 13.52 -41.63
N VAL A 21 24.37 14.67 -41.03
CA VAL A 21 24.75 14.72 -39.59
C VAL A 21 24.11 15.84 -38.78
N THR A 22 22.81 16.07 -38.95
CA THR A 22 21.98 16.65 -37.87
C THR A 22 21.29 15.52 -37.10
N SER A 23 22.08 14.81 -36.29
CA SER A 23 21.55 13.90 -35.28
C SER A 23 21.02 14.73 -34.10
N CYS A 24 19.70 14.90 -34.04
CA CYS A 24 19.03 15.44 -32.85
C CYS A 24 19.20 14.44 -31.70
N LYS A 25 20.18 14.68 -30.83
CA LYS A 25 20.29 13.99 -29.54
C LYS A 25 19.05 14.33 -28.71
N LYS A 26 18.09 13.42 -28.63
CA LYS A 26 17.04 13.44 -27.60
C LYS A 26 17.69 13.12 -26.26
N SER A 27 18.26 14.12 -25.59
CA SER A 27 18.64 14.00 -24.18
C SER A 27 17.39 14.22 -23.31
N SER A 28 16.55 13.19 -23.18
CA SER A 28 15.50 13.18 -22.15
C SER A 28 16.12 12.77 -20.81
N SER A 29 17.16 13.49 -20.36
CA SER A 29 17.53 13.44 -18.95
C SER A 29 16.71 14.52 -18.25
N SER A 30 15.60 14.12 -17.65
CA SER A 30 14.88 14.94 -16.67
C SER A 30 15.88 15.28 -15.55
N SER A 31 16.52 16.45 -15.65
CA SER A 31 17.49 16.90 -14.66
C SER A 31 16.75 17.11 -13.35
N LYS A 32 16.99 16.24 -12.36
CA LYS A 32 16.33 16.21 -11.05
C LYS A 32 16.29 17.58 -10.33
N ASN A 33 17.17 18.50 -10.68
CA ASN A 33 17.32 19.82 -10.06
C ASN A 33 16.93 20.99 -10.97
N VAL A 34 16.05 20.79 -11.95
CA VAL A 34 15.51 21.89 -12.77
C VAL A 34 13.99 21.82 -12.76
N SER A 35 13.34 22.93 -12.45
CA SER A 35 11.89 23.07 -12.49
C SER A 35 11.37 22.76 -13.90
N ARG A 36 10.46 21.79 -14.01
CA ARG A 36 9.84 21.42 -15.29
C ARG A 36 8.93 22.51 -15.86
N ALA A 37 8.39 23.38 -15.01
CA ALA A 37 7.50 24.46 -15.42
C ALA A 37 8.24 25.76 -15.77
N THR A 38 9.32 26.07 -15.05
CA THR A 38 10.01 27.37 -15.15
C THR A 38 11.44 27.29 -15.67
N GLY A 39 12.03 26.09 -15.75
CA GLY A 39 13.42 25.91 -16.18
C GLY A 39 14.48 26.40 -15.20
N TRP A 40 14.09 26.86 -14.01
CA TRP A 40 15.03 27.33 -12.98
C TRP A 40 15.66 26.18 -12.23
N LYS A 41 16.92 26.33 -11.82
CA LYS A 41 17.62 25.33 -11.00
C LYS A 41 17.05 25.32 -9.59
N ILE A 42 16.65 24.14 -9.13
CA ILE A 42 16.20 23.85 -7.76
C ILE A 42 17.47 23.64 -6.92
N ASN A 43 17.55 24.25 -5.72
CA ASN A 43 18.73 24.23 -4.83
C ASN A 43 20.03 24.81 -5.43
N ALA A 44 19.96 25.95 -6.14
CA ALA A 44 21.17 26.63 -6.59
C ALA A 44 22.00 27.17 -5.40
N LYS A 45 23.33 27.02 -5.46
CA LYS A 45 24.26 27.61 -4.47
C LYS A 45 24.18 29.14 -4.39
N GLU A 46 23.70 29.78 -5.46
CA GLU A 46 23.55 31.23 -5.59
C GLU A 46 22.28 31.77 -4.87
N GLY A 47 21.54 30.91 -4.16
CA GLY A 47 20.29 31.24 -3.48
C GLY A 47 19.06 31.05 -4.38
N GLY A 48 17.87 30.92 -3.76
CA GLY A 48 16.61 30.70 -4.46
C GLY A 48 15.72 29.62 -3.82
N PHE A 49 14.74 29.12 -4.59
CA PHE A 49 13.83 28.05 -4.17
C PHE A 49 14.60 26.76 -3.84
N GLN A 50 14.51 26.35 -2.58
CA GLN A 50 15.14 25.15 -2.05
C GLN A 50 14.07 24.09 -1.82
N TYR A 51 14.29 22.88 -2.34
CA TYR A 51 13.37 21.76 -2.22
C TYR A 51 14.17 20.47 -2.03
N ASN A 52 13.77 19.62 -1.08
CA ASN A 52 14.48 18.36 -0.87
C ASN A 52 14.18 17.39 -2.03
N THR A 53 15.11 17.29 -2.98
CA THR A 53 15.00 16.37 -4.12
C THR A 53 15.25 14.92 -3.76
N ASP A 54 15.85 14.67 -2.59
CA ASP A 54 16.20 13.34 -2.08
C ASP A 54 15.29 12.99 -0.90
N PHE A 55 13.98 13.15 -1.10
CA PHE A 55 12.97 12.67 -0.15
C PHE A 55 12.97 11.14 -0.16
N LYS A 56 13.32 10.52 0.97
CA LYS A 56 13.11 9.09 1.17
C LYS A 56 11.63 8.88 1.46
N GLU A 57 11.00 8.02 0.67
CA GLU A 57 9.62 7.60 0.89
C GLU A 57 9.49 6.95 2.27
N GLN A 58 8.28 7.03 2.84
CA GLN A 58 8.00 6.46 4.15
C GLN A 58 8.16 4.94 4.08
N GLU A 59 9.12 4.41 4.84
CA GLU A 59 9.25 2.95 4.99
C GLU A 59 8.01 2.40 5.71
N THR A 60 7.54 1.24 5.23
CA THR A 60 6.38 0.53 5.80
C THR A 60 6.69 0.09 7.24
N ALA A 61 5.72 0.24 8.14
CA ALA A 61 5.84 -0.32 9.48
C ALA A 61 5.89 -1.86 9.40
N PRO A 62 6.49 -2.56 10.39
CA PRO A 62 6.56 -4.01 10.38
C PRO A 62 5.15 -4.61 10.37
N GLY A 63 4.90 -5.59 9.49
CA GLY A 63 3.59 -6.25 9.36
C GLY A 63 2.57 -5.47 8.53
N LEU A 64 2.92 -4.29 7.98
CA LEU A 64 2.06 -3.53 7.06
C LEU A 64 2.50 -3.72 5.61
N VAL A 65 1.51 -3.89 4.73
CA VAL A 65 1.67 -3.93 3.28
C VAL A 65 1.08 -2.66 2.67
N PHE A 66 1.83 -2.04 1.76
CA PHE A 66 1.35 -0.88 1.00
C PHE A 66 0.44 -1.34 -0.14
N VAL A 67 -0.78 -0.81 -0.18
CA VAL A 67 -1.74 -1.03 -1.26
C VAL A 67 -1.76 0.22 -2.14
N GLU A 68 -1.34 0.04 -3.39
CA GLU A 68 -1.32 1.12 -4.37
C GLU A 68 -2.73 1.63 -4.67
N GLY A 69 -2.87 2.96 -4.75
CA GLY A 69 -4.12 3.61 -5.11
C GLY A 69 -4.41 3.44 -6.60
N GLY A 70 -5.69 3.21 -6.92
CA GLY A 70 -6.11 3.01 -8.31
C GLY A 70 -7.59 2.69 -8.42
N THR A 71 -8.02 2.44 -9.66
CA THR A 71 -9.38 1.99 -9.96
C THR A 71 -9.40 0.48 -10.10
N PHE A 72 -10.24 -0.19 -9.34
CA PHE A 72 -10.47 -1.63 -9.46
C PHE A 72 -11.96 -1.95 -9.57
N THR A 73 -12.28 -3.10 -10.17
CA THR A 73 -13.65 -3.61 -10.26
C THR A 73 -13.94 -4.49 -9.05
N LYS A 74 -14.86 -4.04 -8.20
CA LYS A 74 -15.33 -4.75 -7.01
C LYS A 74 -16.58 -5.55 -7.34
N GLY A 75 -16.55 -6.86 -7.09
CA GLY A 75 -17.70 -7.76 -7.22
C GLY A 75 -17.39 -8.99 -8.05
N GLN A 76 -18.39 -9.80 -8.38
CA GLN A 76 -18.22 -10.96 -9.25
C GLN A 76 -17.96 -10.51 -10.69
N VAL A 77 -16.80 -10.88 -11.24
CA VAL A 77 -16.43 -10.58 -12.64
C VAL A 77 -16.67 -11.79 -13.55
N GLN A 78 -16.73 -12.99 -12.96
CA GLN A 78 -17.03 -14.23 -13.65
C GLN A 78 -18.53 -14.34 -13.95
N ASP A 79 -18.84 -15.04 -15.05
CA ASP A 79 -20.21 -15.32 -15.45
C ASP A 79 -20.87 -16.27 -14.44
N ASP A 80 -21.99 -15.83 -13.86
CA ASP A 80 -22.79 -16.63 -12.93
C ASP A 80 -23.93 -17.31 -13.69
N VAL A 81 -23.83 -18.63 -13.84
CA VAL A 81 -24.84 -19.46 -14.51
C VAL A 81 -26.21 -19.34 -13.83
N MET A 82 -26.24 -19.08 -12.52
CA MET A 82 -27.47 -19.02 -11.73
C MET A 82 -28.05 -17.61 -11.60
N HIS A 83 -27.36 -16.59 -12.14
CA HIS A 83 -27.80 -15.18 -12.14
C HIS A 83 -28.25 -14.67 -10.75
N ASP A 84 -27.49 -14.97 -9.69
CA ASP A 84 -27.84 -14.53 -8.34
C ASP A 84 -27.55 -13.02 -8.17
N TRP A 85 -28.53 -12.24 -7.70
CA TRP A 85 -28.41 -10.79 -7.57
C TRP A 85 -27.87 -10.41 -6.19
N ASN A 86 -26.62 -10.75 -5.90
CA ASN A 86 -26.01 -10.41 -4.61
C ASN A 86 -24.65 -9.70 -4.71
N ASN A 87 -24.01 -9.65 -5.89
CA ASN A 87 -22.64 -9.14 -6.01
C ASN A 87 -22.29 -8.56 -7.40
N THR A 88 -23.07 -7.59 -7.87
CA THR A 88 -22.84 -6.95 -9.17
C THR A 88 -21.51 -6.20 -9.22
N PRO A 89 -20.69 -6.39 -10.28
CA PRO A 89 -19.38 -5.75 -10.39
C PRO A 89 -19.52 -4.23 -10.58
N SER A 90 -18.82 -3.46 -9.75
CA SER A 90 -18.77 -2.00 -9.81
C SER A 90 -17.33 -1.49 -9.71
N SER A 91 -16.94 -0.57 -10.60
CA SER A 91 -15.61 0.05 -10.56
C SER A 91 -15.56 1.14 -9.48
N GLN A 92 -14.59 1.05 -8.58
CA GLN A 92 -14.34 2.01 -7.52
C GLN A 92 -12.90 2.49 -7.57
N HIS A 93 -12.73 3.79 -7.36
CA HIS A 93 -11.42 4.42 -7.19
C HIS A 93 -11.10 4.48 -5.69
N VAL A 94 -9.97 3.93 -5.28
CA VAL A 94 -9.51 3.94 -3.90
C VAL A 94 -8.13 4.59 -3.83
N GLN A 95 -7.92 5.43 -2.81
CA GLN A 95 -6.61 6.06 -2.55
C GLN A 95 -5.63 5.02 -2.00
N SER A 96 -4.33 5.28 -2.11
CA SER A 96 -3.32 4.38 -1.53
C SER A 96 -3.41 4.36 0.00
N PHE A 97 -3.30 3.18 0.60
CA PHE A 97 -3.31 3.00 2.05
C PHE A 97 -2.46 1.79 2.46
N TYR A 98 -2.22 1.64 3.75
CA TYR A 98 -1.52 0.48 4.32
C TYR A 98 -2.53 -0.47 4.97
N MET A 99 -2.31 -1.77 4.82
CA MET A 99 -3.12 -2.83 5.44
C MET A 99 -2.19 -3.82 6.14
N ASP A 100 -2.62 -4.39 7.26
CA ASP A 100 -1.90 -5.48 7.91
C ASP A 100 -1.77 -6.69 6.97
N GLU A 101 -0.63 -7.38 7.00
CA GLU A 101 -0.39 -8.60 6.24
C GLU A 101 -1.21 -9.79 6.75
N THR A 102 -1.43 -9.85 8.07
CA THR A 102 -2.14 -10.91 8.78
C THR A 102 -3.16 -10.31 9.73
N GLU A 103 -4.18 -11.07 10.12
CA GLU A 103 -5.14 -10.64 11.12
C GLU A 103 -4.49 -10.43 12.50
N VAL A 104 -5.15 -9.64 13.34
CA VAL A 104 -4.76 -9.46 14.74
C VAL A 104 -4.85 -10.78 15.49
N THR A 105 -3.72 -11.20 16.07
CA THR A 105 -3.60 -12.47 16.79
C THR A 105 -4.09 -12.38 18.24
N ASN A 106 -4.37 -13.53 18.85
CA ASN A 106 -4.75 -13.60 20.27
C ASN A 106 -3.68 -13.00 21.18
N VAL A 107 -2.39 -13.23 20.90
CA VAL A 107 -1.30 -12.65 21.72
C VAL A 107 -1.25 -11.12 21.63
N MET A 108 -1.44 -10.55 20.44
CA MET A 108 -1.52 -9.09 20.25
C MET A 108 -2.73 -8.50 20.98
N TYR A 109 -3.87 -9.18 20.95
CA TYR A 109 -5.05 -8.73 21.68
C TYR A 109 -4.88 -8.82 23.20
N LEU A 110 -4.20 -9.86 23.71
CA LEU A 110 -3.88 -9.97 25.13
C LEU A 110 -2.91 -8.86 25.59
N GLU A 111 -1.92 -8.50 24.76
CA GLU A 111 -1.04 -7.35 25.00
C GLU A 111 -1.86 -6.05 25.13
N TYR A 112 -2.82 -5.85 24.22
CA TYR A 112 -3.76 -4.71 24.29
C TYR A 112 -4.57 -4.70 25.59
N LEU A 113 -5.11 -5.84 26.02
CA LEU A 113 -5.87 -5.94 27.28
C LEU A 113 -4.99 -5.68 28.51
N ASP A 114 -3.75 -6.16 28.51
CA ASP A 114 -2.80 -5.91 29.60
C ASP A 114 -2.45 -4.42 29.68
N TYR A 115 -2.19 -3.78 28.53
CA TYR A 115 -2.01 -2.34 28.44
C TYR A 115 -3.22 -1.57 28.99
N LEU A 116 -4.44 -1.91 28.54
CA LEU A 116 -5.66 -1.27 29.05
C LEU A 116 -5.82 -1.42 30.56
N LYS A 117 -5.52 -2.61 31.10
CA LYS A 117 -5.58 -2.86 32.54
C LYS A 117 -4.57 -2.02 33.31
N SER A 118 -3.38 -1.78 32.74
CA SER A 118 -2.33 -0.96 33.35
C SER A 118 -2.68 0.53 33.37
N VAL A 119 -3.28 1.06 32.29
CA VAL A 119 -3.63 2.49 32.17
C VAL A 119 -4.98 2.80 32.82
N TYR A 120 -5.93 1.88 32.72
CA TYR A 120 -7.29 1.99 33.25
C TYR A 120 -7.60 0.81 34.19
N PRO A 121 -7.06 0.82 35.43
CA PRO A 121 -7.30 -0.25 36.38
C PRO A 121 -8.80 -0.42 36.66
N PRO A 122 -9.34 -1.64 36.54
CA PRO A 122 -10.77 -1.89 36.76
C PRO A 122 -11.20 -1.70 38.22
N GLU A 123 -10.25 -1.62 39.16
CA GLU A 123 -10.45 -1.34 40.58
C GLU A 123 -11.10 0.03 40.82
N ASN A 124 -10.83 1.00 39.95
CA ASN A 124 -11.45 2.31 40.04
C ASN A 124 -12.85 2.26 39.37
N PRO A 125 -13.93 2.59 40.11
CA PRO A 125 -15.30 2.54 39.57
C PRO A 125 -15.50 3.42 38.33
N LYS A 126 -14.66 4.44 38.13
CA LYS A 126 -14.70 5.30 36.95
C LYS A 126 -14.27 4.58 35.66
N TYR A 127 -13.43 3.56 35.76
CA TYR A 127 -12.76 2.92 34.62
C TYR A 127 -13.14 1.47 34.40
N THR A 128 -13.89 0.85 35.32
CA THR A 128 -14.33 -0.55 35.23
C THR A 128 -14.91 -0.89 33.86
N ASN A 129 -15.78 -0.02 33.33
CA ASN A 129 -16.47 -0.26 32.06
C ASN A 129 -15.55 -0.27 30.83
N ILE A 130 -14.38 0.39 30.90
CA ILE A 130 -13.43 0.47 29.78
C ILE A 130 -12.83 -0.92 29.55
N TYR A 131 -12.24 -1.51 30.59
CA TYR A 131 -11.63 -2.83 30.49
C TYR A 131 -12.66 -3.92 30.20
N THR A 132 -13.80 -3.91 30.90
CA THR A 132 -14.85 -4.93 30.67
C THR A 132 -15.46 -4.81 29.27
N GLY A 133 -15.56 -3.59 28.73
CA GLY A 133 -16.06 -3.34 27.38
C GLY A 133 -15.11 -3.80 26.28
N ALA A 134 -13.80 -3.89 26.57
CA ALA A 134 -12.80 -4.39 25.64
C ALA A 134 -12.64 -5.93 25.65
N LEU A 135 -13.25 -6.64 26.60
CA LEU A 135 -13.16 -8.10 26.63
C LEU A 135 -13.95 -8.72 25.46
N PRO A 136 -13.36 -9.66 24.71
CA PRO A 136 -14.06 -10.37 23.64
C PRO A 136 -14.98 -11.44 24.22
N ASP A 137 -16.03 -11.79 23.49
CA ASP A 137 -16.94 -12.87 23.86
C ASP A 137 -16.33 -14.24 23.57
N THR A 138 -15.84 -14.92 24.62
CA THR A 138 -15.28 -16.26 24.51
C THR A 138 -16.34 -17.35 24.32
N LEU A 139 -17.63 -17.06 24.57
CA LEU A 139 -18.72 -18.02 24.44
C LEU A 139 -19.20 -18.22 22.99
N VAL A 140 -18.61 -17.51 22.03
CA VAL A 140 -18.91 -17.63 20.58
C VAL A 140 -18.78 -19.07 20.07
N TRP A 141 -17.90 -19.87 20.67
CA TRP A 141 -17.67 -21.27 20.32
C TRP A 141 -18.70 -22.24 20.91
N ARG A 142 -19.51 -21.79 21.86
CA ARG A 142 -20.40 -22.64 22.64
C ARG A 142 -21.62 -23.05 21.83
N ASN A 143 -21.82 -24.35 21.66
CA ASN A 143 -23.01 -24.94 21.04
C ASN A 143 -23.68 -25.90 22.03
N ARG A 144 -25.01 -25.85 22.16
CA ARG A 144 -25.77 -26.71 23.08
C ARG A 144 -25.60 -28.21 22.84
N LEU A 145 -25.35 -28.61 21.59
CA LEU A 145 -25.22 -30.02 21.19
C LEU A 145 -23.79 -30.38 20.72
N GLY A 146 -22.83 -29.45 20.84
CA GLY A 146 -21.47 -29.63 20.34
C GLY A 146 -20.43 -29.70 21.47
N PHE A 147 -19.37 -30.48 21.26
CA PHE A 147 -18.26 -30.63 22.21
C PHE A 147 -17.15 -29.58 21.97
N ASN A 148 -17.50 -28.30 22.09
CA ASN A 148 -16.56 -27.19 21.82
C ASN A 148 -16.09 -26.45 23.08
N GLU A 149 -16.30 -27.01 24.28
CA GLU A 149 -15.89 -26.40 25.56
C GLU A 149 -14.38 -26.10 25.62
N THR A 150 -13.57 -26.92 24.95
CA THR A 150 -12.12 -26.68 24.85
C THR A 150 -11.82 -25.33 24.17
N MET A 151 -12.54 -24.99 23.09
CA MET A 151 -12.32 -23.72 22.39
C MET A 151 -12.82 -22.54 23.22
N THR A 152 -14.00 -22.66 23.84
CA THR A 152 -14.56 -21.64 24.74
C THR A 152 -13.58 -21.23 25.84
N ASN A 153 -12.91 -22.20 26.46
CA ASN A 153 -12.03 -21.95 27.61
C ASN A 153 -10.60 -21.57 27.20
N ASN A 154 -10.09 -22.16 26.11
CA ASN A 154 -8.66 -22.11 25.79
C ASN A 154 -8.33 -21.19 24.61
N TYR A 155 -9.26 -20.86 23.70
CA TYR A 155 -8.91 -20.18 22.44
C TYR A 155 -8.17 -18.85 22.66
N LEU A 156 -8.70 -17.97 23.51
CA LEU A 156 -8.04 -16.68 23.79
C LEU A 156 -6.81 -16.83 24.71
N ARG A 157 -6.79 -17.83 25.59
CA ARG A 157 -5.91 -17.86 26.78
C ARG A 157 -4.76 -18.84 26.70
N HIS A 158 -4.85 -19.85 25.85
CA HIS A 158 -3.89 -20.94 25.82
C HIS A 158 -2.77 -20.67 24.79
N PRO A 159 -1.48 -20.92 25.12
CA PRO A 159 -0.35 -20.61 24.24
C PRO A 159 -0.43 -21.26 22.85
N ALA A 160 -1.04 -22.45 22.74
CA ALA A 160 -1.23 -23.12 21.45
C ALA A 160 -2.07 -22.33 20.44
N TYR A 161 -2.90 -21.37 20.90
CA TYR A 161 -3.73 -20.51 20.05
C TYR A 161 -3.21 -19.07 19.99
N ALA A 162 -2.00 -18.78 20.49
CA ALA A 162 -1.47 -17.43 20.58
C ALA A 162 -1.40 -16.71 19.22
N GLU A 163 -1.00 -17.42 18.17
CA GLU A 163 -0.84 -16.89 16.80
C GLU A 163 -2.12 -17.00 15.95
N TYR A 164 -3.22 -17.47 16.53
CA TYR A 164 -4.51 -17.55 15.83
C TYR A 164 -5.20 -16.19 15.87
N PRO A 165 -6.05 -15.86 14.87
CA PRO A 165 -6.80 -14.62 14.85
C PRO A 165 -7.73 -14.51 16.07
N VAL A 166 -7.91 -13.30 16.58
CA VAL A 166 -8.87 -13.06 17.66
C VAL A 166 -10.31 -13.23 17.15
N VAL A 167 -11.16 -13.88 17.94
CA VAL A 167 -12.56 -14.15 17.62
C VAL A 167 -13.45 -13.74 18.79
N GLY A 168 -14.68 -13.31 18.50
CA GLY A 168 -15.62 -12.82 19.52
C GLY A 168 -15.52 -11.31 19.77
N VAL A 169 -14.91 -10.56 18.86
CA VAL A 169 -14.81 -9.10 18.89
C VAL A 169 -15.98 -8.49 18.12
N ASN A 170 -16.62 -7.46 18.68
CA ASN A 170 -17.68 -6.73 18.02
C ASN A 170 -17.14 -5.57 17.17
N TRP A 171 -17.98 -4.98 16.30
CA TRP A 171 -17.57 -3.88 15.43
C TRP A 171 -17.03 -2.66 16.20
N ILE A 172 -17.64 -2.32 17.35
CA ILE A 172 -17.24 -1.17 18.18
C ILE A 172 -15.88 -1.41 18.85
N GLN A 173 -15.56 -2.66 19.17
CA GLN A 173 -14.27 -3.06 19.74
C GLN A 173 -13.15 -3.07 18.69
N ALA A 174 -13.49 -3.27 17.42
CA ALA A 174 -12.54 -3.30 16.30
C ALA A 174 -12.21 -1.92 15.71
N THR A 175 -13.06 -0.91 15.95
CA THR A 175 -12.85 0.49 15.52
C THR A 175 -12.08 1.30 16.55
#